data_AF-A0A845QZT3-F1
#
_entry.id   AF-A0A845QZT3-F1
#
_cell.length_a   1.000
_cell.length_b   1.000
_cell.length_c   1.000
_cell.angle_alpha   90.00
_cell.angle_beta   90.00
_cell.angle_gamma   90.00
#
_symmetry.space_group_name_H-M   'P 1'
#
loop_
_entity.id
_entity.type
_entity.pdbx_description
1 polymer ?
#
loop_
_entity_poly.entity_id
_entity_poly.type
_entity_poly.pdbx_seq_one_letter_code
_entity_poly.pdbx_strand_id
1 'polypeptide(L)'
;MSKKKKIIIGSIVCLLPILLGSILWDLLPDNLVRYIGPGYYRFSSKGIVIFLDPFIFLLLHFIIVFKPDWLNTPKNEKRYWYMPIFSSAFFLISFTLSFVTN
;
A
#
# COMPACT_ATOMS: atom_id res chain seq x y z
N MET A 1 -1.36 -19.97 11.71
CA MET A 1 -0.20 -19.05 11.63
C MET A 1 -0.15 -18.16 12.87
N SER A 2 1.01 -18.05 13.54
CA SER A 2 1.17 -17.19 14.73
C SER A 2 0.88 -15.72 14.44
N LYS A 3 0.32 -14.98 15.42
CA LYS A 3 0.03 -13.53 15.35
C LYS A 3 1.26 -12.72 14.90
N LYS A 4 2.43 -13.03 15.47
CA LYS A 4 3.71 -12.38 15.09
C LYS A 4 4.03 -12.56 13.61
N LYS A 5 3.88 -13.78 13.09
CA LYS A 5 4.13 -14.10 11.67
C LYS A 5 3.16 -13.37 10.74
N LYS A 6 1.89 -13.23 11.12
CA LYS A 6 0.90 -12.43 10.38
C LYS A 6 1.36 -10.98 10.24
N ILE A 7 1.70 -10.34 11.37
CA ILE A 7 2.16 -8.93 11.43
C ILE A 7 3.35 -8.71 10.51
N ILE A 8 4.35 -9.58 10.58
CA ILE A 8 5.55 -9.51 9.74
C ILE A 8 5.18 -9.60 8.25
N ILE A 9 4.36 -10.58 7.87
CA ILE A 9 3.97 -10.77 6.46
C ILE A 9 3.16 -9.57 5.95
N GLY A 10 2.18 -9.07 6.71
CA GLY A 10 1.39 -7.91 6.27
C GLY A 10 2.22 -6.64 6.15
N SER A 11 3.20 -6.45 7.03
CA SER A 11 4.15 -5.34 6.93
C SER A 11 5.01 -5.44 5.67
N ILE A 12 5.52 -6.64 5.36
CA ILE A 12 6.26 -6.90 4.12
C ILE A 12 5.39 -6.59 2.90
N VAL A 13 4.12 -7.01 2.91
CA VAL A 13 3.19 -6.73 1.80
C VAL A 13 2.96 -5.23 1.61
N CYS A 14 2.84 -4.44 2.68
CA CYS A 14 2.79 -2.97 2.58
C CYS A 14 4.08 -2.35 2.01
N LEU A 15 5.22 -3.02 2.16
CA LEU A 15 6.53 -2.56 1.65
C LEU A 15 6.80 -3.01 0.20
N LEU A 16 6.06 -3.99 -0.34
CA LEU A 16 6.23 -4.46 -1.71
C LEU A 16 6.10 -3.33 -2.75
N PRO A 17 5.11 -2.41 -2.67
CA PRO A 17 5.03 -1.25 -3.55
C PRO A 17 6.30 -0.39 -3.58
N ILE A 18 6.91 -0.16 -2.41
CA ILE A 18 8.15 0.62 -2.30
C ILE A 18 9.28 -0.11 -3.03
N LEU A 19 9.39 -1.42 -2.79
CA LEU A 19 10.45 -2.24 -3.34
C LEU A 19 10.32 -2.36 -4.87
N LEU A 20 9.11 -2.61 -5.38
CA LEU A 20 8.81 -2.64 -6.81
C LEU A 20 8.99 -1.28 -7.47
N GLY A 21 8.48 -0.20 -6.87
CA GLY A 21 8.67 1.15 -7.40
C GLY A 21 10.12 1.60 -7.40
N SER A 22 10.95 1.10 -6.47
CA SER A 22 12.39 1.34 -6.46
C SER A 22 13.11 0.57 -7.57
N ILE A 23 12.75 -0.70 -7.81
CA ILE A 23 13.30 -1.50 -8.92
C ILE A 23 12.92 -0.89 -10.28
N LEU A 24 11.70 -0.38 -10.40
CA LEU A 24 11.16 0.19 -11.63
C LEU A 24 11.41 1.70 -11.76
N TRP A 25 12.22 2.30 -10.87
CA TRP A 25 12.33 3.76 -10.72
C TRP A 25 12.67 4.48 -12.04
N ASP A 26 13.60 3.95 -12.80
CA ASP A 26 14.06 4.53 -14.07
C ASP A 26 13.07 4.32 -15.22
N LEU A 27 12.17 3.34 -15.09
CA LEU A 27 11.10 3.04 -16.05
C LEU A 27 9.84 3.87 -15.77
N LEU A 28 9.75 4.49 -14.59
CA LEU A 28 8.56 5.24 -14.17
C LEU A 28 8.65 6.70 -14.61
N PRO A 29 7.57 7.24 -15.19
CA PRO A 29 7.50 8.67 -15.53
C PRO A 29 7.59 9.52 -14.26
N ASP A 30 8.09 10.75 -14.39
CA ASP A 30 8.34 11.62 -13.23
C ASP A 30 7.07 11.96 -12.44
N ASN A 31 5.91 11.93 -13.10
CA ASN A 31 4.61 12.07 -12.47
C ASN A 31 3.78 10.80 -12.69
N LEU A 32 3.23 10.29 -11.59
CA LEU A 32 2.33 9.14 -11.57
C LEU A 32 0.92 9.59 -11.21
N VAL A 33 -0.06 8.86 -11.75
CA VAL A 33 -1.47 9.02 -11.39
C VAL A 33 -1.67 8.51 -9.98
N ARG A 34 -1.96 9.40 -9.03
CA ARG A 34 -2.27 9.08 -7.64
C ARG A 34 -3.78 9.09 -7.42
N TYR A 35 -4.34 7.99 -6.94
CA TYR A 35 -5.74 7.93 -6.52
C TYR A 35 -5.92 8.66 -5.18
N ILE A 36 -6.85 9.62 -5.13
CA ILE A 36 -7.11 10.41 -3.91
C ILE A 36 -8.56 10.29 -3.43
N GLY A 37 -9.44 9.64 -4.19
CA GLY A 37 -10.83 9.40 -3.81
C GLY A 37 -11.69 8.90 -4.98
N PRO A 38 -12.97 8.55 -4.73
CA PRO A 38 -13.86 7.98 -5.74
C PRO A 38 -13.99 8.88 -6.97
N GLY A 39 -13.45 8.45 -8.11
CA GLY A 39 -13.45 9.24 -9.36
C GLY A 39 -12.43 10.39 -9.40
N TYR A 40 -11.60 10.55 -8.37
CA TYR A 40 -10.61 11.62 -8.28
C TYR A 40 -9.18 11.06 -8.34
N TYR A 41 -8.49 11.43 -9.41
CA TYR A 41 -7.09 11.12 -9.65
C TYR A 41 -6.29 12.40 -9.76
N ARG A 42 -5.03 12.38 -9.31
CA ARG A 42 -4.12 13.53 -9.39
C ARG A 42 -2.75 13.07 -9.85
N PHE A 43 -2.17 13.75 -10.85
CA PHE A 43 -0.75 13.59 -11.15
C PHE A 43 0.10 14.10 -9.98
N SER A 44 0.92 13.21 -9.43
CA SER A 44 1.80 13.48 -8.31
C SER A 44 3.20 12.97 -8.61
N SER A 45 4.23 13.55 -8.01
CA SER A 45 5.60 13.09 -8.21
C SER A 45 5.73 11.59 -7.92
N LYS A 46 6.50 10.86 -8.73
CA LYS A 46 6.71 9.42 -8.55
C LYS A 46 7.19 9.05 -7.14
N GLY A 47 8.03 9.88 -6.52
CA GLY A 47 8.48 9.67 -5.14
C GLY A 47 7.35 9.66 -4.09
N ILE A 48 6.35 10.53 -4.22
CA ILE A 48 5.19 10.55 -3.30
C ILE A 48 4.38 9.26 -3.44
N VAL A 49 4.09 8.85 -4.68
CA VAL A 49 3.23 7.68 -4.94
C VAL A 49 3.93 6.38 -4.56
N ILE A 50 5.25 6.28 -4.79
CA ILE A 50 6.03 5.06 -4.53
C ILE A 50 6.43 4.94 -3.06
N PHE A 51 6.82 6.04 -2.41
CA PHE A 51 7.34 5.99 -1.03
C PHE A 51 6.30 6.42 -0.01
N LEU A 52 5.71 7.63 -0.17
CA LEU A 52 4.86 8.20 0.87
C LEU A 52 3.55 7.42 1.03
N ASP A 53 2.88 7.06 -0.07
CA ASP A 53 1.58 6.37 0.01
C ASP A 53 1.69 5.01 0.71
N PRO A 54 2.58 4.08 0.29
CA PRO A 54 2.71 2.79 0.98
C PRO A 54 3.22 2.95 2.41
N PHE A 55 4.05 3.96 2.69
CA PHE A 55 4.50 4.25 4.05
C PHE A 55 3.35 4.70 4.97
N ILE A 56 2.44 5.55 4.48
CA ILE A 56 1.23 5.91 5.22
C ILE A 56 0.35 4.67 5.48
N PHE A 57 0.19 3.78 4.49
CA PHE A 57 -0.53 2.52 4.68
C PHE A 57 0.14 1.61 5.73
N LEU A 58 1.47 1.56 5.76
CA LEU A 58 2.22 0.81 6.78
C LEU A 58 2.02 1.39 8.19
N LEU A 59 2.02 2.72 8.34
CA LEU A 59 1.75 3.36 9.64
C LEU A 59 0.33 3.06 10.12
N LEU A 60 -0.67 3.19 9.24
CA LEU A 60 -2.06 2.86 9.54
C LEU A 60 -2.23 1.35 9.87
N HIS A 61 -1.49 0.49 9.16
CA HIS A 61 -1.43 -0.94 9.46
C HIS A 61 -0.95 -1.20 10.90
N PHE A 62 0.12 -0.52 11.34
CA PHE A 62 0.61 -0.64 12.71
C PHE A 62 -0.37 -0.10 13.74
N ILE A 63 -1.04 1.03 13.49
CA ILE A 63 -2.08 1.55 14.38
C ILE A 63 -3.17 0.49 14.62
N ILE A 64 -3.56 -0.25 13.59
CA ILE A 64 -4.56 -1.32 13.68
C ILE A 64 -4.02 -2.53 14.45
N VAL A 65 -2.78 -2.96 14.15
CA VAL A 65 -2.16 -4.14 14.75
C VAL A 65 -1.92 -3.99 16.26
N PHE A 66 -1.56 -2.80 16.70
CA PHE A 66 -1.27 -2.51 18.11
C PHE A 66 -2.53 -2.25 18.95
N LYS A 67 -3.73 -2.22 18.35
CA LYS A 67 -4.97 -2.14 19.14
C LYS A 67 -5.15 -3.41 19.98
N PRO A 68 -5.47 -3.27 21.29
CA PRO A 68 -5.80 -4.40 22.14
C PRO A 68 -6.93 -5.24 21.50
N ASP A 69 -6.80 -6.56 21.57
CA ASP A 69 -7.79 -7.52 21.09
C ASP A 69 -8.14 -7.51 19.60
N TRP A 70 -7.50 -6.67 18.78
CA TRP A 70 -7.86 -6.57 17.37
C TRP A 70 -7.70 -7.91 16.66
N LEU A 71 -6.55 -8.59 16.81
CA LEU A 71 -6.30 -9.89 16.16
C LEU A 71 -6.84 -11.11 16.95
N ASN A 72 -7.70 -10.91 17.95
CA ASN A 72 -8.18 -11.99 18.80
C ASN A 72 -9.51 -12.60 18.32
N THR A 73 -10.13 -12.04 17.28
CA THR A 73 -11.36 -12.58 16.68
C THR A 73 -11.16 -13.01 15.22
N PRO A 74 -11.82 -14.07 14.74
CA PRO A 74 -11.75 -14.51 13.34
C PRO A 74 -12.20 -13.42 12.34
N LYS A 75 -13.15 -12.58 12.75
CA LYS A 75 -13.65 -11.46 11.94
C LYS A 75 -12.56 -10.42 11.68
N ASN A 76 -11.85 -10.02 12.73
CA ASN A 76 -10.82 -9.00 12.61
C ASN A 76 -9.53 -9.55 11.97
N GLU A 77 -9.27 -10.85 12.11
CA GLU A 77 -8.21 -11.53 11.35
C GLU A 77 -8.41 -11.40 9.84
N LYS A 78 -9.65 -11.48 9.34
CA LYS A 78 -9.92 -11.22 7.91
C LYS A 78 -9.67 -9.77 7.54
N ARG A 79 -10.10 -8.83 8.40
CA ARG A 79 -9.95 -7.37 8.20
C ARG A 79 -8.50 -6.90 8.24
N TYR A 80 -7.63 -7.61 8.95
CA TYR A 80 -6.19 -7.35 8.99
C TYR A 80 -5.57 -7.24 7.60
N TRP A 81 -6.02 -8.09 6.66
CA TRP A 81 -5.50 -8.12 5.30
C TRP A 81 -5.98 -6.98 4.41
N TYR A 82 -6.98 -6.20 4.83
CA TYR A 82 -7.46 -5.08 4.03
C TYR A 82 -6.36 -4.04 3.82
N MET A 83 -5.64 -3.62 4.87
CA MET A 83 -4.63 -2.55 4.72
C MET A 83 -3.52 -2.91 3.72
N PRO A 84 -2.86 -4.08 3.83
CA PRO A 84 -1.82 -4.47 2.88
C PRO A 84 -2.36 -4.64 1.46
N ILE A 85 -3.54 -5.24 1.30
CA ILE A 85 -4.15 -5.44 -0.03
C ILE A 85 -4.53 -4.09 -0.66
N PHE A 86 -5.11 -3.17 0.10
CA PHE A 86 -5.43 -1.82 -0.38
C PHE A 86 -4.17 -1.07 -0.83
N SER A 87 -3.09 -1.13 -0.04
CA SER A 87 -1.80 -0.52 -0.42
C SER A 87 -1.30 -1.07 -1.76
N SER A 88 -1.32 -2.39 -1.95
CA SER A 88 -0.86 -3.02 -3.19
C SER A 88 -1.78 -2.69 -4.37
N ALA A 89 -3.10 -2.70 -4.17
CA ALA A 89 -4.07 -2.36 -5.21
C ALA A 89 -3.91 -0.90 -5.66
N PHE A 90 -3.75 0.04 -4.72
CA PHE A 90 -3.50 1.45 -5.02
C PHE A 90 -2.25 1.62 -5.86
N PHE A 91 -1.15 0.97 -5.49
CA PHE A 91 0.08 0.99 -6.27
C PHE A 91 -0.11 0.45 -7.68
N LEU A 92 -0.78 -0.69 -7.85
CA LEU A 92 -1.01 -1.29 -9.17
C LEU A 92 -1.89 -0.41 -10.05
N ILE A 93 -2.94 0.21 -9.51
CA ILE A 93 -3.80 1.15 -10.23
C ILE A 93 -3.00 2.39 -10.66
N SER A 94 -2.23 2.96 -9.73
CA SER A 94 -1.36 4.10 -10.03
C SER A 94 -0.33 3.76 -11.11
N PHE A 95 0.28 2.59 -11.01
CA PHE A 95 1.24 2.07 -11.99
C PHE A 95 0.59 1.94 -13.37
N THR A 96 -0.50 1.17 -13.49
CA THR A 96 -1.14 0.92 -14.79
C THR A 96 -1.69 2.18 -15.42
N LEU A 97 -2.37 3.04 -14.66
CA LEU A 97 -2.90 4.30 -15.19
C LEU A 97 -1.78 5.19 -15.71
N SER A 98 -0.63 5.24 -15.02
CA SER A 98 0.49 6.07 -15.43
C SER A 98 1.11 5.63 -16.77
N PHE A 99 1.04 4.36 -17.15
CA PHE A 99 1.49 3.90 -18.48
C PHE A 99 0.42 4.01 -19.57
N VAL A 100 -0.85 4.14 -19.20
CA VAL A 100 -1.94 4.35 -20.17
C VAL A 100 -2.11 5.84 -20.49
N THR A 101 -1.81 6.73 -19.55
CA THR A 101 -2.01 8.18 -19.71
C THR A 101 -0.78 8.95 -20.17
N ASN A 102 0.39 8.32 -20.27
CA ASN A 102 1.63 8.88 -20.81
C ASN A 102 1.95 8.25 -22.17
#